data_AF-A0A8D2NI80-F1
#
_entry.id   AF-A0A8D2NI80-F1
#
_cell.length_a   1.000
_cell.length_b   1.000
_cell.length_c   1.000
_cell.angle_alpha   90.00
_cell.angle_beta   90.00
_cell.angle_gamma   90.00
#
_symmetry.space_group_name_H-M   'P 1'
#
loop_
_entity.id
_entity.type
_entity.pdbx_description
1 polymer ?
#
loop_
_entity_poly.entity_id
_entity_poly.type
_entity_poly.pdbx_seq_one_letter_code
_entity_poly.pdbx_strand_id
1 'polypeptide(L)'
;PGQSDMSFEELLRVQSDARTRYISLGLTLAFAPLKSIFLVFRPLEMSAKKPVPFLRQVVPVRKKVGRDPRFDDLSGEYKPDIFVKTYSFLDSIKKQEKEVMMCHLSSLSLKRQQRELAKQGKKPFFLKKSEKRKLELAEKYAELKRSGKLESFLNKKRKRNAIKDKRHLPSQKNL
;
A
#
# COMPACT_ATOMS: atom_id res chain seq x y z
N PRO A 1 -25.24 -12.05 57.18
CA PRO A 1 -24.65 -10.76 57.59
C PRO A 1 -23.29 -10.53 56.90
N GLY A 2 -23.21 -9.51 56.05
CA GLY A 2 -21.97 -9.13 55.38
C GLY A 2 -20.97 -8.52 56.36
N GLN A 3 -19.69 -8.44 55.98
CA GLN A 3 -18.62 -7.85 56.81
C GLN A 3 -18.88 -6.38 57.20
N SER A 4 -19.87 -5.72 56.59
CA SER A 4 -20.27 -4.34 56.86
C SER A 4 -20.96 -4.12 58.21
N ASP A 5 -21.54 -5.17 58.81
CA ASP A 5 -22.47 -5.02 59.94
C ASP A 5 -21.85 -5.39 61.30
N MET A 6 -20.56 -5.77 61.32
CA MET A 6 -19.86 -6.18 62.53
C MET A 6 -19.17 -4.99 63.21
N SER A 7 -19.25 -4.93 64.54
CA SER A 7 -18.55 -3.92 65.31
C SER A 7 -17.03 -4.13 65.25
N PHE A 8 -16.25 -3.04 65.39
CA PHE A 8 -14.78 -3.10 65.33
C PHE A 8 -14.18 -4.12 66.32
N GLU A 9 -14.82 -4.28 67.46
CA GLU A 9 -14.39 -5.20 68.52
C GLU A 9 -14.65 -6.67 68.14
N GLU A 10 -15.73 -6.94 67.40
CA GLU A 10 -16.02 -8.27 66.86
C GLU A 10 -15.08 -8.64 65.71
N LEU A 11 -14.68 -7.68 64.87
CA LEU A 11 -13.68 -7.89 63.81
C LEU A 11 -12.32 -8.30 64.39
N LEU A 12 -11.91 -7.69 65.51
CA LEU A 12 -10.68 -8.06 66.22
C LEU A 12 -10.76 -9.47 66.84
N ARG A 13 -11.95 -9.87 67.31
CA ARG A 13 -12.18 -11.23 67.84
C ARG A 13 -12.10 -12.30 66.74
N VAL A 14 -12.69 -12.06 65.58
CA VAL A 14 -12.61 -12.99 64.44
C VAL A 14 -11.17 -13.14 63.93
N GLN A 15 -10.39 -12.05 63.92
CA GLN A 15 -8.99 -12.09 63.51
C GLN A 15 -8.10 -12.85 64.52
N SER A 16 -8.43 -12.79 65.82
CA SER A 16 -7.72 -13.55 66.85
C SER A 16 -8.07 -15.04 66.81
N ASP A 17 -9.34 -15.39 66.56
CA ASP A 17 -9.79 -16.78 66.40
C ASP A 17 -9.25 -17.48 65.15
N ALA A 18 -9.07 -16.75 64.04
CA ALA A 18 -8.42 -17.28 62.83
C ALA A 18 -6.92 -17.53 63.05
N ARG A 19 -6.29 -16.82 63.99
CA ARG A 19 -4.86 -16.92 64.29
C ARG A 19 -4.54 -18.08 65.23
N THR A 20 -5.45 -18.44 66.14
CA THR A 20 -5.30 -19.59 67.06
C THR A 20 -5.50 -20.94 66.38
N ARG A 21 -6.20 -21.02 65.24
CA ARG A 21 -6.36 -22.30 64.49
C ARG A 21 -5.07 -22.84 63.87
N TYR A 22 -4.05 -22.00 63.69
CA TYR A 22 -2.76 -22.42 63.16
C TYR A 22 -1.78 -22.93 64.22
N ILE A 23 -2.15 -22.92 65.51
CA ILE A 23 -1.23 -23.27 66.61
C ILE A 23 -1.51 -24.68 67.19
N SER A 24 -2.71 -25.25 67.01
CA SER A 24 -3.06 -26.56 67.57
C SER A 24 -2.75 -27.77 66.67
N LEU A 25 -2.38 -27.56 65.41
CA LEU A 25 -1.86 -28.61 64.53
C LEU A 25 -0.35 -28.45 64.49
N GLY A 26 0.36 -29.17 65.37
CA GLY A 26 1.80 -29.09 65.61
C GLY A 26 2.68 -29.36 64.37
N LEU A 27 2.66 -28.45 63.40
CA LEU A 27 3.66 -28.33 62.35
C LEU A 27 4.72 -27.36 62.85
N THR A 28 5.84 -27.89 63.32
CA THR A 28 7.08 -27.13 63.45
C THR A 28 7.62 -26.85 62.05
N LEU A 29 7.05 -25.89 61.33
CA LEU A 29 7.79 -25.22 60.27
C LEU A 29 8.89 -24.42 60.97
N ALA A 30 10.15 -24.72 60.64
CA ALA A 30 11.28 -23.92 61.06
C ALA A 30 11.06 -22.47 60.62
N PHE A 31 10.61 -21.63 61.55
CA PHE A 31 10.55 -20.20 61.36
C PHE A 31 11.99 -19.71 61.22
N ALA A 32 12.42 -19.47 59.98
CA ALA A 32 13.59 -18.64 59.74
C ALA A 32 13.43 -17.32 60.51
N PRO A 33 14.51 -16.75 61.09
CA PRO A 33 14.38 -15.56 61.92
C PRO A 33 13.67 -14.48 61.10
N LEU A 34 12.51 -14.06 61.58
CA LEU A 34 11.77 -12.92 61.04
C LEU A 34 12.74 -11.74 61.08
N LYS A 35 13.25 -11.35 59.91
CA LYS A 35 14.05 -10.13 59.77
C LYS A 35 13.20 -9.00 60.32
N SER A 36 13.69 -8.39 61.39
CA SER A 36 13.04 -7.29 62.10
C SER A 36 12.39 -6.34 61.12
N ILE A 37 11.06 -6.23 61.20
CA ILE A 37 10.26 -5.19 60.56
C ILE A 37 10.63 -3.89 61.25
N PHE A 38 11.72 -3.23 60.85
CA PHE A 38 12.00 -1.84 61.22
C PHE A 38 12.88 -1.16 60.15
N LEU A 39 12.41 0.03 59.74
CA LEU A 39 12.92 1.00 58.75
C LEU A 39 12.74 0.68 57.26
N VAL A 40 11.61 1.15 56.72
CA VAL A 40 11.24 1.20 55.29
C VAL A 40 12.16 2.15 54.47
N PHE A 41 13.13 2.84 55.08
CA PHE A 41 14.11 3.69 54.38
C PHE A 41 15.54 3.58 54.95
N ARG A 42 15.96 2.42 55.46
CA ARG A 42 17.38 2.19 55.80
C ARG A 42 18.08 1.42 54.68
N PRO A 43 19.18 1.92 54.10
CA PRO A 43 19.96 1.13 53.17
C PRO A 43 20.53 -0.10 53.91
N LEU A 44 20.29 -1.29 53.37
CA LEU A 44 20.91 -2.52 53.84
C LEU A 44 22.28 -2.66 53.19
N GLU A 45 23.33 -2.78 54.00
CA GLU A 45 24.67 -3.03 53.50
C GLU A 45 24.72 -4.39 52.80
N MET A 46 25.13 -4.37 51.53
CA MET A 46 25.34 -5.57 50.73
C MET A 46 26.82 -5.94 50.73
N SER A 47 27.12 -7.23 50.93
CA SER A 47 28.51 -7.70 50.86
C SER A 47 29.07 -7.53 49.44
N ALA A 48 30.21 -6.85 49.34
CA ALA A 48 30.97 -6.69 48.10
C ALA A 48 31.52 -8.03 47.54
N LYS A 49 31.44 -9.12 48.34
CA LYS A 49 31.91 -10.46 47.96
C LYS A 49 30.87 -11.28 47.18
N LYS A 50 29.68 -10.75 46.92
CA LYS A 50 28.67 -11.43 46.11
C LYS A 50 29.04 -11.30 44.62
N PRO A 51 29.36 -12.40 43.91
CA PRO A 51 29.70 -12.33 42.50
C PRO A 51 28.49 -11.88 41.67
N VAL A 52 28.72 -11.04 40.66
CA VAL A 52 27.67 -10.58 39.75
C VAL A 52 27.18 -11.77 38.92
N PRO A 53 25.86 -12.02 38.80
CA PRO A 53 25.35 -13.09 37.96
C PRO A 53 25.72 -12.84 36.49
N PHE A 54 26.27 -13.85 35.82
CA PHE A 54 26.75 -13.76 34.44
C PHE A 54 25.63 -13.47 33.43
N LEU A 55 24.43 -14.00 33.67
CA LEU A 55 23.28 -13.83 32.78
C LEU A 55 22.23 -12.92 33.41
N ARG A 56 21.96 -11.78 32.76
CA ARG A 56 20.83 -10.92 33.14
C ARG A 56 19.53 -11.64 32.80
N GLN A 57 18.56 -11.63 33.70
CA GLN A 57 17.20 -12.09 33.40
C GLN A 57 16.60 -11.16 32.35
N VAL A 58 16.56 -11.59 31.10
CA VAL A 58 15.99 -10.82 29.99
C VAL A 58 14.46 -10.91 30.11
N VAL A 59 13.82 -9.83 30.56
CA VAL A 59 12.37 -9.70 30.48
C VAL A 59 12.01 -9.59 29.00
N PRO A 60 11.15 -10.46 28.44
CA PRO A 60 10.74 -10.33 27.06
C PRO A 60 9.97 -9.02 26.87
N VAL A 61 10.61 -8.04 26.21
CA VAL A 61 9.98 -6.78 25.84
C VAL A 61 9.22 -7.00 24.54
N ARG A 62 7.92 -6.67 24.53
CA ARG A 62 7.12 -6.68 23.30
C ARG A 62 7.72 -5.67 22.31
N LYS A 63 8.27 -6.16 21.19
CA LYS A 63 8.79 -5.31 20.13
C LYS A 63 7.62 -4.70 19.34
N LYS A 64 7.66 -3.40 19.09
CA LYS A 64 6.69 -2.74 18.20
C LYS A 64 7.03 -3.16 16.77
N VAL A 65 6.12 -3.90 16.13
CA VAL A 65 6.25 -4.31 14.72
C VAL A 65 5.60 -3.22 13.87
N GLY A 66 6.36 -2.63 12.93
CA GLY A 66 5.81 -1.73 11.92
C GLY A 66 4.95 -2.55 10.96
N ARG A 67 3.63 -2.46 11.06
CA ARG A 67 2.72 -3.11 10.13
C ARG A 67 2.42 -2.16 8.96
N ASP A 68 2.42 -2.69 7.74
CA ASP A 68 1.96 -1.93 6.58
C ASP A 68 0.44 -1.90 6.62
N PRO A 69 -0.20 -0.72 6.81
CA PRO A 69 -1.65 -0.63 6.92
C PRO A 69 -2.37 -1.09 5.65
N ARG A 70 -1.68 -1.18 4.51
CA ARG A 70 -2.24 -1.73 3.26
C ARG A 70 -2.41 -3.26 3.32
N PHE A 71 -1.66 -3.91 4.20
CA PHE A 71 -1.60 -5.36 4.36
C PHE A 71 -1.81 -5.77 5.82
N ASP A 72 -2.47 -4.92 6.62
CA ASP A 72 -2.83 -5.25 8.01
C ASP A 72 -4.20 -5.92 8.01
N ASP A 73 -4.33 -7.04 8.71
CA ASP A 73 -5.59 -7.81 8.77
C ASP A 73 -6.74 -6.99 9.41
N LEU A 74 -6.40 -5.91 10.12
CA LEU A 74 -7.32 -4.96 10.73
C LEU A 74 -7.76 -3.82 9.78
N SER A 75 -7.29 -3.79 8.53
CA SER A 75 -7.55 -2.70 7.57
C SER A 75 -8.97 -2.65 6.99
N GLY A 76 -9.89 -3.46 7.52
CA GLY A 76 -11.31 -3.47 7.16
C GLY A 76 -11.61 -4.25 5.87
N GLU A 77 -12.88 -4.24 5.45
CA GLU A 77 -13.36 -5.00 4.29
C GLU A 77 -13.26 -4.22 2.97
N TYR A 78 -12.89 -4.92 1.90
CA TYR A 78 -12.82 -4.36 0.55
C TYR A 78 -14.21 -3.99 0.03
N LYS A 79 -14.38 -2.73 -0.40
CA LYS A 79 -15.62 -2.23 -1.01
C LYS A 79 -15.42 -1.94 -2.51
N PRO A 80 -15.97 -2.77 -3.41
CA PRO A 80 -15.72 -2.65 -4.85
C PRO A 80 -16.26 -1.33 -5.42
N ASP A 81 -17.41 -0.85 -4.94
CA ASP A 81 -18.03 0.38 -5.46
C ASP A 81 -17.16 1.61 -5.23
N ILE A 82 -16.54 1.71 -4.05
CA ILE A 82 -15.64 2.81 -3.71
C ILE A 82 -14.36 2.68 -4.54
N PHE A 83 -13.82 1.48 -4.68
CA PHE A 83 -12.62 1.23 -5.47
C PHE A 83 -12.80 1.65 -6.94
N VAL A 84 -13.88 1.20 -7.58
CA VAL A 84 -14.17 1.53 -8.98
C VAL A 84 -14.34 3.03 -9.16
N LYS A 85 -14.98 3.73 -8.21
CA LYS A 85 -15.15 5.19 -8.27
C LYS A 85 -13.81 5.93 -8.10
N THR A 86 -13.10 5.65 -7.00
CA THR A 86 -11.85 6.33 -6.63
C THR A 86 -10.74 6.09 -7.67
N TYR A 87 -10.71 4.91 -8.28
CA TYR A 87 -9.67 4.51 -9.22
C TYR A 87 -10.16 4.33 -10.66
N SER A 88 -11.31 4.89 -11.02
CA SER A 88 -11.88 4.84 -12.38
C SER A 88 -10.91 5.31 -13.47
N PHE A 89 -10.03 6.26 -13.15
CA PHE A 89 -9.04 6.79 -14.07
C PHE A 89 -8.00 5.73 -14.50
N LEU A 90 -7.78 4.67 -13.72
CA LEU A 90 -6.81 3.62 -14.03
C LEU A 90 -7.15 2.91 -15.34
N ASP A 91 -8.42 2.84 -15.73
CA ASP A 91 -8.82 2.20 -16.98
C ASP A 91 -8.25 2.92 -18.20
N SER A 92 -8.21 4.26 -18.14
CA SER A 92 -7.63 5.09 -19.19
C SER A 92 -6.12 4.91 -19.30
N ILE A 93 -5.42 4.83 -18.16
CA ILE A 93 -3.98 4.62 -18.08
C ILE A 93 -3.62 3.22 -18.60
N LYS A 94 -4.30 2.18 -18.09
CA LYS A 94 -4.10 0.79 -18.53
C LYS A 94 -4.32 0.64 -20.03
N LYS A 95 -5.35 1.31 -20.58
CA LYS A 95 -5.61 1.29 -22.02
C LYS A 95 -4.46 1.93 -22.81
N GLN A 96 -4.00 3.11 -22.40
CA GLN A 96 -2.88 3.79 -23.03
C GLN A 96 -1.60 2.96 -22.97
N GLU A 97 -1.25 2.41 -21.80
CA GLU A 97 -0.07 1.56 -21.62
C GLU A 97 -0.16 0.30 -22.50
N LYS A 98 -1.34 -0.33 -22.55
CA LYS A 98 -1.58 -1.49 -23.41
C LYS A 98 -1.39 -1.14 -24.89
N GLU A 99 -1.92 -0.01 -25.36
CA GLU A 99 -1.75 0.46 -26.74
C GLU A 99 -0.27 0.72 -27.08
N VAL A 100 0.46 1.39 -26.17
CA VAL A 100 1.90 1.65 -26.32
C VAL A 100 2.69 0.34 -26.38
N MET A 101 2.42 -0.61 -25.48
CA MET A 101 3.06 -1.93 -25.46
C MET A 101 2.76 -2.71 -26.75
N MET A 102 1.51 -2.71 -27.21
CA MET A 102 1.11 -3.38 -28.45
C MET A 102 1.81 -2.78 -29.67
N CYS A 103 1.88 -1.45 -29.77
CA CYS A 103 2.62 -0.76 -30.83
C CYS A 103 4.11 -1.13 -30.80
N HIS A 104 4.71 -1.19 -29.61
CA HIS A 104 6.10 -1.58 -29.45
C HIS A 104 6.36 -3.02 -29.94
N LEU A 105 5.57 -3.98 -29.46
CA LEU A 105 5.67 -5.39 -29.87
C LEU A 105 5.49 -5.58 -31.38
N SER A 106 4.51 -4.89 -31.98
CA SER A 106 4.30 -4.90 -33.43
C SER A 106 5.54 -4.38 -34.18
N SER A 107 6.12 -3.27 -33.72
CA SER A 107 7.34 -2.71 -34.32
C SER A 107 8.55 -3.65 -34.23
N LEU A 108 8.70 -4.36 -33.10
CA LEU A 108 9.76 -5.35 -32.90
C LEU A 108 9.56 -6.57 -33.81
N SER A 109 8.32 -7.05 -33.92
CA SER A 109 7.97 -8.15 -34.81
C SER A 109 8.31 -7.81 -36.27
N LEU A 110 7.92 -6.61 -36.74
CA LEU A 110 8.23 -6.15 -38.09
C LEU A 110 9.74 -6.05 -38.32
N LYS A 111 10.50 -5.49 -37.37
CA LYS A 111 11.97 -5.44 -37.45
C LYS A 111 12.59 -6.84 -37.51
N ARG A 112 12.05 -7.81 -36.76
CA ARG A 112 12.50 -9.20 -36.78
C ARG A 112 12.27 -9.84 -38.16
N GLN A 113 11.06 -9.71 -38.71
CA GLN A 113 10.73 -10.17 -40.05
C GLN A 113 11.66 -9.57 -41.10
N GLN A 114 11.93 -8.26 -41.04
CA GLN A 114 12.87 -7.60 -41.94
C GLN A 114 14.28 -8.17 -41.85
N ARG A 115 14.78 -8.48 -40.64
CA ARG A 115 16.09 -9.14 -40.45
C ARG A 115 16.11 -10.55 -41.05
N GLU A 116 15.04 -11.32 -40.88
CA GLU A 116 14.93 -12.67 -41.44
C GLU A 116 14.91 -12.64 -42.98
N LEU A 117 14.19 -11.71 -43.58
CA LEU A 117 14.21 -11.50 -45.04
C LEU A 117 15.60 -11.06 -45.54
N ALA A 118 16.29 -10.21 -44.78
CA ALA A 118 17.66 -9.81 -45.10
C ALA A 118 18.65 -10.99 -45.04
N LYS A 119 18.50 -11.89 -44.05
CA LYS A 119 19.28 -13.14 -43.98
C LYS A 119 19.03 -14.05 -45.18
N GLN A 120 17.81 -14.06 -45.72
CA GLN A 120 17.47 -14.77 -46.96
C GLN A 120 18.03 -14.08 -48.23
N GLY A 121 18.74 -12.96 -48.09
CA GLY A 121 19.32 -12.20 -49.21
C GLY A 121 18.33 -11.24 -49.89
N LYS A 122 17.09 -11.10 -49.39
CA LYS A 122 16.15 -10.10 -49.91
C LYS A 122 16.58 -8.71 -49.45
N LYS A 123 16.54 -7.75 -50.36
CA LYS A 123 16.88 -6.35 -50.05
C LYS A 123 15.89 -5.78 -49.01
N PRO A 124 16.37 -5.20 -47.89
CA PRO A 124 15.49 -4.56 -46.92
C PRO A 124 14.66 -3.44 -47.57
N PHE A 125 13.33 -3.55 -47.54
CA PHE A 125 12.43 -2.55 -48.07
C PHE A 125 11.92 -1.63 -46.96
N PHE A 126 12.22 -0.33 -47.08
CA PHE A 126 11.76 0.70 -46.16
C PHE A 126 10.73 1.58 -46.87
N LEU A 127 9.49 1.61 -46.38
CA LEU A 127 8.48 2.53 -46.89
C LEU A 127 8.93 3.98 -46.71
N LYS A 128 8.77 4.77 -47.76
CA LYS A 128 9.04 6.22 -47.71
C LYS A 128 8.09 6.89 -46.73
N LYS A 129 8.52 8.00 -46.13
CA LYS A 129 7.67 8.79 -45.19
C LYS A 129 6.34 9.21 -45.83
N SER A 130 6.34 9.49 -47.13
CA SER A 130 5.12 9.82 -47.89
C SER A 130 4.13 8.65 -48.01
N GLU A 131 4.64 7.44 -48.21
CA GLU A 131 3.83 6.23 -48.34
C GLU A 131 3.21 5.84 -46.99
N LYS A 132 3.99 5.93 -45.90
CA LYS A 132 3.46 5.75 -44.54
C LYS A 132 2.30 6.69 -44.25
N ARG A 133 2.46 7.98 -44.58
CA ARG A 133 1.38 8.98 -44.44
C ARG A 133 0.14 8.63 -45.27
N LYS A 134 0.30 8.07 -46.48
CA LYS A 134 -0.84 7.63 -47.30
C LYS A 134 -1.59 6.46 -46.63
N LEU A 135 -0.87 5.49 -46.06
CA LEU A 135 -1.45 4.38 -45.32
C LEU A 135 -2.21 4.86 -44.08
N GLU A 136 -1.59 5.70 -43.25
CA GLU A 136 -2.22 6.30 -42.07
C GLU A 136 -3.49 7.10 -42.43
N LEU A 137 -3.45 7.86 -43.54
CA LEU A 137 -4.62 8.59 -44.03
C LEU A 137 -5.74 7.66 -44.52
N ALA A 138 -5.41 6.53 -45.14
CA ALA A 138 -6.37 5.54 -45.59
C ALA A 138 -7.05 4.83 -44.40
N GLU A 139 -6.28 4.46 -43.37
CA GLU A 139 -6.81 3.88 -42.12
C GLU A 139 -7.75 4.87 -41.43
N LYS A 140 -7.31 6.12 -41.24
CA LYS A 140 -8.14 7.19 -40.66
C LYS A 140 -9.43 7.44 -41.45
N TYR A 141 -9.36 7.36 -42.79
CA TYR A 141 -10.54 7.46 -43.64
C TYR A 141 -11.53 6.31 -43.37
N ALA A 142 -11.03 5.08 -43.29
CA ALA A 142 -11.85 3.91 -43.01
C ALA A 142 -12.52 4.00 -41.63
N GLU A 143 -11.80 4.44 -40.60
CA GLU A 143 -12.35 4.69 -39.26
C GLU A 143 -13.44 5.78 -39.26
N LEU A 144 -13.20 6.90 -39.93
CA LEU A 144 -14.18 7.98 -40.04
C LEU A 144 -15.41 7.57 -40.85
N LYS A 145 -15.25 6.71 -41.86
CA LYS A 145 -16.34 6.13 -42.62
C LYS A 145 -17.16 5.16 -41.77
N ARG A 146 -16.51 4.27 -41.02
CA ARG A 146 -17.18 3.33 -40.08
C ARG A 146 -17.96 4.07 -38.98
N SER A 147 -17.40 5.17 -38.45
CA SER A 147 -18.04 5.96 -37.41
C SER A 147 -19.09 6.97 -37.92
N GLY A 148 -19.29 7.10 -39.24
CA GLY A 148 -20.23 8.05 -39.84
C GLY A 148 -19.84 9.53 -39.75
N LYS A 149 -18.64 9.85 -39.26
CA LYS A 149 -18.18 11.24 -39.01
C LYS A 149 -17.41 11.85 -40.19
N LEU A 150 -17.29 11.13 -41.30
CA LEU A 150 -16.48 11.50 -42.46
C LEU A 150 -16.88 12.85 -43.07
N GLU A 151 -18.16 13.06 -43.38
CA GLU A 151 -18.63 14.29 -44.03
C GLU A 151 -18.38 15.54 -43.18
N SER A 152 -18.66 15.45 -41.87
CA SER A 152 -18.38 16.55 -40.92
C SER A 152 -16.88 16.88 -40.88
N PHE A 153 -16.01 15.86 -40.87
CA PHE A 153 -14.56 16.04 -40.90
C PHE A 153 -14.10 16.70 -42.21
N LEU A 154 -14.60 16.25 -43.35
CA LEU A 154 -14.30 16.84 -44.66
C LEU A 154 -14.76 18.30 -44.74
N ASN A 155 -15.97 18.61 -44.30
CA ASN A 155 -16.49 19.98 -44.27
C ASN A 155 -15.64 20.90 -43.39
N LYS A 156 -15.26 20.46 -42.19
CA LYS A 156 -14.35 21.22 -41.31
C LYS A 156 -12.98 21.42 -41.96
N LYS A 157 -12.44 20.40 -42.65
CA LYS A 157 -11.14 20.49 -43.32
C LYS A 157 -11.17 21.41 -44.54
N ARG A 158 -12.22 21.34 -45.36
CA ARG A 158 -12.48 22.27 -46.49
C ARG A 158 -12.51 23.72 -45.99
N LYS A 159 -13.27 24.03 -44.92
CA LYS A 159 -13.33 25.37 -44.33
C LYS A 159 -11.96 25.87 -43.84
N ARG A 160 -11.20 25.03 -43.11
CA ARG A 160 -9.85 25.39 -42.62
C ARG A 160 -8.85 25.61 -43.77
N ASN A 161 -8.93 24.81 -44.83
CA ASN A 161 -8.08 24.97 -46.01
C ASN A 161 -8.42 26.28 -46.74
N ALA A 162 -9.70 26.55 -47.01
CA ALA A 162 -10.15 27.79 -47.65
C ALA A 162 -9.68 29.05 -46.88
N ILE A 163 -9.70 29.01 -45.54
CA ILE A 163 -9.16 30.11 -44.72
C ILE A 163 -7.65 30.28 -44.90
N LYS A 164 -6.89 29.17 -44.95
CA LYS A 164 -5.44 29.22 -45.19
C LYS A 164 -5.12 29.72 -46.59
N ASP A 165 -5.87 29.28 -47.59
CA ASP A 165 -5.68 29.68 -48.98
C ASP A 165 -6.00 31.18 -49.13
N LYS A 166 -7.06 31.67 -48.49
CA LYS A 166 -7.39 33.11 -48.43
C LYS A 166 -6.26 33.97 -47.84
N ARG A 167 -5.44 33.45 -46.92
CA ARG A 167 -4.27 34.19 -46.38
C ARG A 167 -3.15 34.38 -47.40
N HIS A 168 -3.02 33.47 -48.37
CA HIS A 168 -1.97 33.50 -49.39
C HIS A 168 -2.45 34.14 -50.69
N LEU A 169 -3.75 34.41 -50.83
CA LEU A 169 -4.31 35.14 -51.95
C LEU A 169 -4.10 36.64 -51.77
N PRO A 170 -3.74 37.38 -52.82
CA PRO A 170 -3.69 38.83 -52.76
C PRO A 170 -5.07 39.36 -52.36
N SER A 171 -5.11 40.13 -51.27
CA SER A 171 -6.32 40.84 -50.88
C SER A 171 -6.67 41.81 -52.00
N GLN A 172 -7.82 41.63 -52.65
CA GLN A 172 -8.40 42.71 -53.43
C GLN A 172 -8.80 43.83 -52.47
N LYS A 173 -7.87 44.77 -52.26
CA LYS A 173 -8.16 46.09 -51.71
C LYS A 173 -8.68 46.89 -52.90
N ASN A 174 -9.95 47.29 -52.84
CA ASN A 174 -10.74 47.79 -53.95
C ASN A 174 -10.11 48.98 -54.71
N LEU A 175 -10.47 49.07 -56.00
CA LEU A 175 -10.78 50.33 -56.70
C LEU A 175 -12.05 50.95 -56.11
#